data_AF-A0A7R9VT80-F1
#
_entry.id   AF-A0A7R9VT80-F1
#
_cell.length_a   1.000
_cell.length_b   1.000
_cell.length_c   1.000
_cell.angle_alpha   90.00
_cell.angle_beta   90.00
_cell.angle_gamma   90.00
#
_symmetry.space_group_name_H-M   'P 1'
#
loop_
_entity.id
_entity.type
_entity.pdbx_description
1 polymer ?
#
loop_
_entity_poly.entity_id
_entity_poly.type
_entity_poly.pdbx_seq_one_letter_code
_entity_poly.pdbx_strand_id
1 'polypeptide(L)'
;MALPGVILRSLEEAARTGDAQTLKESYDAITRSLSSQSTQRVGLQALVVCAEAALKIKNLDIARRCLEMYLLEMKILTSGGSGPQAVEVCDQYLCRAYFALGVLVSESSKRLKGRPLIDGTIESIKHVMKGLDIATANERYLFLVFNGSVHHWHVSRPLQREHMRRHLLPSMERVMGALDKVPGQVEWKVRNLMSLALCQAEAGKPDEAPKTLQRAYDMAKDAQLAGVLQDVYLLQVHLAESGKAGGGGGKAAAKPAVAAKPDKAGTGTAAGGELDEEGSLRIIQAVLSGKPEPAAAEVQLRDAVAKVDPFPDGSAKGANLKPVGRAAWAAAVLGLPELAEKW
;
A
#
# COMPACT_ATOMS: atom_id res chain seq x y z
N MET A 1 -22.06 -14.16 36.74
CA MET A 1 -21.18 -13.26 35.96
C MET A 1 -20.10 -14.14 35.34
N ALA A 2 -19.87 -14.09 34.02
CA ALA A 2 -18.83 -14.93 33.40
C ALA A 2 -17.44 -14.47 33.86
N LEU A 3 -16.55 -15.40 34.19
CA LEU A 3 -15.18 -15.07 34.60
C LEU A 3 -14.43 -14.37 33.45
N PRO A 4 -13.51 -13.44 33.73
CA PRO A 4 -12.75 -12.71 32.70
C PRO A 4 -12.09 -13.63 31.65
N GLY A 5 -11.55 -14.78 32.07
CA GLY A 5 -10.95 -15.76 31.15
C GLY A 5 -11.94 -16.53 30.28
N VAL A 6 -13.23 -16.58 30.63
CA VAL A 6 -14.28 -17.17 29.79
C VAL A 6 -14.63 -16.22 28.65
N ILE A 7 -14.72 -14.91 28.95
CA ILE A 7 -15.03 -13.88 27.96
C ILE A 7 -13.94 -13.82 26.88
N LEU A 8 -12.66 -13.81 27.27
CA LEU A 8 -11.56 -13.76 26.31
C LEU A 8 -11.53 -14.97 25.38
N ARG A 9 -11.73 -16.19 25.91
CA ARG A 9 -11.83 -17.41 25.10
C ARG A 9 -13.04 -17.39 24.16
N SER A 10 -14.16 -16.84 24.60
CA SER A 10 -15.36 -16.71 23.76
C SER A 10 -15.13 -15.74 22.60
N LEU A 11 -14.38 -14.65 22.82
CA LEU A 11 -13.99 -13.72 21.76
C LEU A 11 -13.02 -14.35 20.75
N GLU A 12 -12.06 -15.15 21.21
CA GLU A 12 -11.15 -15.88 20.33
C GLU A 12 -11.90 -16.90 19.48
N GLU A 13 -12.84 -17.64 20.08
CA GLU A 13 -13.67 -18.60 19.36
C GLU A 13 -14.58 -17.90 18.34
N ALA A 14 -15.26 -16.82 18.74
CA ALA A 14 -16.09 -16.03 17.84
C ALA A 14 -15.29 -15.52 16.63
N ALA A 15 -14.07 -15.03 16.86
CA ALA A 15 -13.20 -14.55 15.79
C ALA A 15 -12.72 -15.68 14.86
N ARG A 16 -12.61 -16.91 15.36
CA ARG A 16 -12.21 -18.09 14.59
C ARG A 16 -13.37 -18.65 13.76
N THR A 17 -14.56 -18.72 14.32
CA THR A 17 -15.75 -19.29 13.69
C THR A 17 -16.58 -18.27 12.90
N GLY A 18 -16.31 -16.97 13.08
CA GLY A 18 -17.12 -15.91 12.50
C GLY A 18 -18.45 -15.70 13.22
N ASP A 19 -18.60 -16.19 14.46
CA ASP A 19 -19.85 -16.13 15.21
C ASP A 19 -20.13 -14.71 15.75
N ALA A 20 -21.00 -13.99 15.03
CA ALA A 20 -21.43 -12.64 15.40
C ALA A 20 -22.30 -12.60 16.68
N GLN A 21 -23.00 -13.68 17.01
CA GLN A 21 -23.85 -13.75 18.20
C GLN A 21 -22.98 -13.88 19.45
N THR A 22 -22.03 -14.81 19.45
CA THR A 22 -21.06 -14.96 20.54
C THR A 22 -20.22 -13.68 20.74
N LEU A 23 -19.85 -12.99 19.66
CA LEU A 23 -19.19 -11.68 19.74
C LEU A 23 -20.07 -10.66 20.48
N LYS A 24 -21.35 -10.54 20.10
CA LYS A 24 -22.28 -9.58 20.69
C LYS A 24 -22.52 -9.87 22.17
N GLU A 25 -22.74 -11.13 22.53
CA GLU A 25 -22.92 -11.55 23.93
C GLU A 25 -21.68 -11.23 24.79
N SER A 26 -20.49 -11.46 24.23
CA SER A 26 -19.21 -11.13 24.88
C SER A 26 -19.03 -9.62 25.05
N TYR A 27 -19.37 -8.83 24.03
CA TYR A 27 -19.36 -7.36 24.09
C TYR A 27 -20.31 -6.82 25.18
N ASP A 28 -21.55 -7.34 25.23
CA ASP A 28 -22.53 -6.94 26.23
C ASP A 28 -22.07 -7.31 27.65
N ALA A 29 -21.42 -8.48 27.81
CA ALA A 29 -20.86 -8.90 29.08
C ALA A 29 -19.72 -7.99 29.56
N ILE A 30 -18.84 -7.58 28.64
CA ILE A 30 -17.76 -6.62 28.93
C ILE A 30 -18.34 -5.28 29.36
N THR A 31 -19.28 -4.74 28.60
CA THR A 31 -19.89 -3.43 28.88
C THR A 31 -20.62 -3.42 30.23
N ARG A 32 -21.37 -4.49 30.53
CA ARG A 32 -22.03 -4.68 31.83
C ARG A 32 -21.03 -4.77 32.98
N SER A 33 -19.94 -5.53 32.80
CA SER A 33 -18.89 -5.65 33.83
C SER A 33 -18.21 -4.30 34.07
N LEU A 34 -17.86 -3.57 33.01
CA LEU A 34 -17.22 -2.27 33.11
C LEU A 34 -18.13 -1.20 33.76
N SER A 35 -19.44 -1.30 33.59
CA SER A 35 -20.40 -0.37 34.21
C SER A 35 -20.69 -0.71 35.68
N SER A 36 -20.38 -1.93 36.13
CA SER A 36 -20.64 -2.36 37.50
C SER A 36 -19.58 -1.85 38.48
N GLN A 37 -19.99 -1.47 39.70
CA GLN A 37 -19.08 -1.15 40.82
C GLN A 37 -18.49 -2.41 41.49
N SER A 38 -18.49 -3.56 40.79
CA SER A 38 -18.03 -4.83 41.33
C SER A 38 -16.51 -4.91 41.40
N THR A 39 -15.98 -5.59 42.42
CA THR A 39 -14.56 -5.91 42.56
C THR A 39 -14.04 -6.89 41.51
N GLN A 40 -14.92 -7.57 40.75
CA GLN A 40 -14.58 -8.49 39.66
C GLN A 40 -14.76 -7.86 38.26
N ARG A 41 -14.32 -6.60 38.10
CA ARG A 41 -14.37 -5.89 36.82
C ARG A 41 -13.41 -6.53 35.81
N VAL A 42 -13.85 -6.72 34.57
CA VAL A 42 -12.95 -7.08 33.47
C VAL A 42 -11.95 -5.94 33.23
N GLY A 43 -10.70 -6.28 32.92
CA GLY A 43 -9.70 -5.26 32.60
C GLY A 43 -9.94 -4.62 31.23
N LEU A 44 -9.46 -3.38 31.04
CA LEU A 44 -9.64 -2.60 29.80
C LEU A 44 -9.12 -3.32 28.55
N GLN A 45 -8.15 -4.22 28.70
CA GLN A 45 -7.65 -5.06 27.60
C GLN A 45 -8.74 -5.89 26.92
N ALA A 46 -9.83 -6.23 27.64
CA ALA A 46 -10.95 -6.97 27.06
C ALA A 46 -11.64 -6.19 25.93
N LEU A 47 -11.66 -4.85 26.01
CA LEU A 47 -12.18 -3.99 24.94
C LEU A 47 -11.31 -4.09 23.68
N VAL A 48 -9.99 -4.09 23.83
CA VAL A 48 -9.06 -4.20 22.69
C VAL A 48 -9.19 -5.56 22.01
N VAL A 49 -9.23 -6.65 22.80
CA VAL A 49 -9.43 -8.02 22.27
C VAL A 49 -10.79 -8.15 21.59
N CYS A 50 -11.84 -7.56 22.17
CA CYS A 50 -13.17 -7.54 21.57
C CYS A 50 -13.19 -6.75 20.25
N ALA A 51 -12.49 -5.62 20.17
CA ALA A 51 -12.37 -4.84 18.94
C ALA A 51 -11.64 -5.62 17.83
N GLU A 52 -10.53 -6.28 18.16
CA GLU A 52 -9.80 -7.11 17.20
C GLU A 52 -10.63 -8.29 16.68
N ALA A 53 -11.38 -8.95 17.57
CA ALA A 53 -12.34 -10.00 17.19
C ALA A 53 -13.43 -9.45 16.27
N ALA A 54 -14.03 -8.30 16.63
CA ALA A 54 -15.06 -7.65 15.83
C ALA A 54 -14.55 -7.25 14.42
N LEU A 55 -13.31 -6.77 14.29
CA LEU A 55 -12.69 -6.44 13.01
C LEU A 55 -12.47 -7.67 12.11
N LYS A 56 -12.18 -8.84 12.70
CA LYS A 56 -12.08 -10.11 11.95
C LYS A 56 -13.44 -10.53 11.37
N ILE A 57 -14.51 -10.36 12.13
CA ILE A 57 -15.90 -10.68 11.73
C ILE A 57 -16.55 -9.53 10.92
N LYS A 58 -15.84 -8.42 10.69
CA LYS A 58 -16.34 -7.22 9.98
C LYS A 58 -17.51 -6.52 10.68
N ASN A 59 -17.65 -6.69 11.98
CA ASN A 59 -18.57 -5.90 12.79
C ASN A 59 -17.91 -4.58 13.22
N LEU A 60 -17.96 -3.58 12.34
CA LEU A 60 -17.28 -2.30 12.54
C LEU A 60 -17.88 -1.47 13.68
N ASP A 61 -19.17 -1.66 13.99
CA ASP A 61 -19.86 -0.94 15.05
C ASP A 61 -19.37 -1.34 16.44
N ILE A 62 -19.28 -2.65 16.70
CA ILE A 62 -18.72 -3.17 17.96
C ILE A 62 -17.24 -2.77 18.08
N ALA A 63 -16.47 -2.92 17.00
CA ALA A 63 -15.06 -2.53 17.00
C ALA A 63 -14.86 -1.06 17.37
N ARG A 64 -15.64 -0.16 16.76
CA ARG A 64 -15.63 1.27 17.04
C ARG A 64 -15.93 1.57 18.51
N ARG A 65 -17.06 1.05 19.01
CA ARG A 65 -17.49 1.28 20.40
C ARG A 65 -16.47 0.80 21.42
N CYS A 66 -15.89 -0.38 21.20
CA CYS A 66 -14.84 -0.91 22.07
C CYS A 66 -13.60 0.00 22.12
N LEU A 67 -13.14 0.48 20.96
CA LEU A 67 -11.95 1.33 20.87
C LEU A 67 -12.19 2.72 21.46
N GLU A 68 -13.36 3.31 21.20
CA GLU A 68 -13.76 4.59 21.80
C GLU A 68 -13.84 4.50 23.32
N MET A 69 -14.45 3.44 23.84
CA MET A 69 -14.55 3.19 25.28
C MET A 69 -13.17 2.97 25.92
N TYR A 70 -12.29 2.20 25.27
CA TYR A 70 -10.93 1.96 25.74
C TYR A 70 -10.11 3.26 25.83
N LEU A 71 -10.12 4.06 24.75
CA LEU A 71 -9.39 5.33 24.72
C LEU A 71 -9.94 6.36 25.71
N LEU A 72 -11.25 6.40 25.91
CA LEU A 72 -11.88 7.28 26.89
C LEU A 72 -11.44 6.93 28.31
N GLU A 73 -11.50 5.65 28.68
CA GLU A 73 -11.07 5.16 30.00
C GLU A 73 -9.56 5.39 30.21
N MET A 74 -8.73 5.15 29.19
CA MET A 74 -7.29 5.46 29.26
C MET A 74 -7.03 6.96 29.45
N LYS A 75 -7.83 7.82 28.81
CA LYS A 75 -7.74 9.27 29.00
C LYS A 75 -8.15 9.68 30.43
N ILE A 76 -9.19 9.06 30.99
CA ILE A 76 -9.62 9.32 32.37
C ILE A 76 -8.52 8.93 33.35
N LEU A 77 -7.91 7.75 33.17
CA LEU A 77 -6.81 7.27 34.02
C LEU A 77 -5.58 8.17 33.98
N THR A 78 -5.26 8.71 32.80
CA THR A 78 -4.10 9.62 32.62
C THR A 78 -4.40 11.07 33.02
N SER A 79 -5.66 11.52 32.93
CA SER A 79 -6.08 12.88 33.30
C SER A 79 -6.40 13.03 34.80
N GLY A 80 -6.66 11.94 35.52
CA GLY A 80 -6.98 11.93 36.95
C GLY A 80 -5.78 12.13 37.89
N GLY A 81 -4.55 12.20 37.37
CA GLY A 81 -3.33 12.45 38.13
C GLY A 81 -2.88 13.90 37.98
N SER A 82 -3.47 14.83 38.73
CA SER A 82 -2.99 16.22 38.85
C SER A 82 -1.76 16.31 39.78
N GLY A 83 -0.68 15.65 39.38
CA GLY A 83 0.64 15.71 40.05
C GLY A 83 1.78 15.55 39.02
N PRO A 84 3.05 15.77 39.41
CA PRO A 84 4.21 15.74 38.50
C PRO A 84 4.52 14.36 37.88
N GLN A 85 3.66 13.37 38.10
CA GLN A 85 3.74 12.00 37.60
C GLN A 85 2.41 11.62 36.93
N ALA A 86 2.01 12.36 35.90
CA ALA A 86 1.09 11.79 34.92
C ALA A 86 1.79 10.58 34.30
N VAL A 87 1.56 9.40 34.85
CA VAL A 87 2.12 8.15 34.32
C VAL A 87 1.40 7.92 33.01
N GLU A 88 2.05 8.27 31.90
CA GLU A 88 1.59 7.89 30.57
C GLU A 88 1.59 6.36 30.54
N VAL A 89 0.39 5.75 30.67
CA VAL A 89 0.22 4.30 30.63
C VAL A 89 0.35 3.86 29.18
N CYS A 90 1.58 3.81 28.70
CA CYS A 90 1.96 3.21 27.44
C CYS A 90 2.09 1.71 27.68
N ASP A 91 1.01 0.95 27.47
CA ASP A 91 1.03 -0.51 27.54
C ASP A 91 0.94 -1.15 26.15
N GLN A 92 1.13 -2.48 26.09
CA GLN A 92 1.01 -3.24 24.85
C GLN A 92 -0.40 -3.15 24.23
N TYR A 93 -1.44 -2.92 25.03
CA TYR A 93 -2.82 -2.87 24.58
C TYR A 93 -3.14 -1.53 23.93
N LEU A 94 -2.47 -0.45 24.32
CA LEU A 94 -2.56 0.85 23.67
C LEU A 94 -1.98 0.78 22.25
N CYS A 95 -0.82 0.13 22.08
CA CYS A 95 -0.27 -0.15 20.75
C CYS A 95 -1.27 -0.91 19.87
N ARG A 96 -1.84 -2.00 20.41
CA ARG A 96 -2.83 -2.84 19.72
C ARG A 96 -4.13 -2.09 19.40
N ALA A 97 -4.61 -1.25 20.31
CA ALA A 97 -5.78 -0.40 20.09
C ALA A 97 -5.54 0.57 18.92
N TYR A 98 -4.36 1.18 18.83
CA TYR A 98 -3.98 2.02 17.69
C TYR A 98 -3.89 1.25 16.37
N PHE A 99 -3.36 0.02 16.39
CA PHE A 99 -3.38 -0.83 15.20
C PHE A 99 -4.80 -1.19 14.77
N ALA A 100 -5.67 -1.55 15.72
CA ALA A 100 -7.08 -1.83 15.48
C ALA A 100 -7.84 -0.60 14.96
N LEU A 101 -7.56 0.60 15.47
CA LEU A 101 -8.10 1.85 14.94
C LEU A 101 -7.67 2.08 13.49
N GLY A 102 -6.40 1.83 13.17
CA GLY A 102 -5.91 1.87 11.80
C GLY A 102 -6.73 0.97 10.88
N VAL A 103 -6.92 -0.30 11.28
CA VAL A 103 -7.74 -1.26 10.53
C VAL A 103 -9.19 -0.78 10.41
N LEU A 104 -9.82 -0.31 11.48
CA LEU A 104 -11.19 0.21 11.47
C LEU A 104 -11.38 1.36 10.47
N VAL A 105 -10.45 2.32 10.46
CA VAL A 105 -10.48 3.47 9.53
C VAL A 105 -10.25 3.00 8.09
N SER A 106 -9.34 2.05 7.88
CA SER A 106 -9.10 1.45 6.56
C SER A 106 -10.35 0.74 6.02
N GLU A 107 -10.99 -0.10 6.84
CA GLU A 107 -12.24 -0.79 6.49
C GLU A 107 -13.38 0.20 6.18
N SER A 108 -13.49 1.26 6.98
CA SER A 108 -14.48 2.33 6.75
C SER A 108 -14.22 3.09 5.44
N SER A 109 -12.96 3.15 5.00
CA SER A 109 -12.53 3.89 3.81
C SER A 109 -12.51 3.05 2.52
N LYS A 110 -12.74 1.74 2.59
CA LYS A 110 -12.57 0.81 1.45
C LYS A 110 -13.37 1.17 0.20
N ARG A 111 -14.53 1.81 0.36
CA ARG A 111 -15.41 2.18 -0.77
C ARG A 111 -15.15 3.58 -1.32
N LEU A 112 -14.28 4.35 -0.67
CA LEU A 112 -13.92 5.69 -1.11
C LEU A 112 -13.06 5.63 -2.39
N LYS A 113 -13.07 6.72 -3.15
CA LYS A 113 -12.28 6.89 -4.38
C LYS A 113 -11.63 8.27 -4.39
N GLY A 114 -10.61 8.45 -5.23
CA GLY A 114 -9.94 9.73 -5.42
C GLY A 114 -9.38 10.31 -4.12
N ARG A 115 -9.58 11.61 -3.91
CA ARG A 115 -9.04 12.32 -2.74
C ARG A 115 -9.51 11.76 -1.39
N PRO A 116 -10.80 11.46 -1.16
CA PRO A 116 -11.27 10.83 0.07
C PRO A 116 -10.58 9.49 0.40
N LEU A 117 -10.25 8.67 -0.61
CA LEU A 117 -9.50 7.42 -0.39
C LEU A 117 -8.08 7.70 0.11
N ILE A 118 -7.42 8.70 -0.46
CA ILE A 118 -6.07 9.10 -0.05
C ILE A 118 -6.10 9.57 1.40
N ASP A 119 -7.01 10.50 1.73
CA ASP A 119 -7.11 11.06 3.08
C ASP A 119 -7.48 9.99 4.11
N GLY A 120 -8.43 9.10 3.80
CA GLY A 120 -8.80 7.97 4.67
C GLY A 120 -7.66 6.97 4.87
N THR A 121 -6.87 6.69 3.83
CA THR A 121 -5.70 5.81 3.93
C THR A 121 -4.59 6.44 4.77
N ILE A 122 -4.32 7.73 4.58
CA ILE A 122 -3.35 8.47 5.40
C ILE A 122 -3.80 8.51 6.86
N GLU A 123 -5.09 8.74 7.13
CA GLU A 123 -5.60 8.73 8.50
C GLU A 123 -5.46 7.36 9.16
N SER A 124 -5.77 6.28 8.43
CA SER A 124 -5.52 4.92 8.90
C SER A 124 -4.03 4.69 9.24
N ILE A 125 -3.12 5.12 8.36
CA ILE A 125 -1.68 5.04 8.60
C ILE A 125 -1.28 5.82 9.86
N LYS A 126 -1.81 7.02 10.09
CA LYS A 126 -1.49 7.81 11.30
C LYS A 126 -1.81 7.04 12.57
N HIS A 127 -2.94 6.34 12.65
CA HIS A 127 -3.27 5.50 13.80
C HIS A 127 -2.25 4.38 13.98
N VAL A 128 -1.90 3.66 12.92
CA VAL A 128 -0.88 2.60 12.99
C VAL A 128 0.47 3.16 13.45
N MET A 129 0.88 4.32 12.94
CA MET A 129 2.14 4.96 13.31
C MET A 129 2.17 5.35 14.80
N LYS A 130 1.06 5.81 15.38
CA LYS A 130 1.00 6.07 16.84
C LYS A 130 1.28 4.81 17.65
N GLY A 131 0.69 3.68 17.28
CA GLY A 131 0.97 2.39 17.94
C GLY A 131 2.43 1.94 17.76
N LEU A 132 3.00 2.19 16.58
CA LEU A 132 4.39 1.85 16.27
C LEU A 132 5.37 2.71 17.06
N ASP A 133 5.08 3.99 17.25
CA ASP A 133 5.89 4.91 18.04
C ASP A 133 5.98 4.45 19.50
N ILE A 134 4.85 4.06 20.09
CA ILE A 134 4.81 3.53 21.46
C ILE A 134 5.59 2.21 21.54
N ALA A 135 5.39 1.30 20.58
CA ALA A 135 6.10 0.03 20.54
C ALA A 135 7.62 0.20 20.40
N THR A 136 8.04 1.23 19.67
CA THR A 136 9.45 1.53 19.37
C THR A 136 10.14 2.32 20.47
N ALA A 137 9.38 3.05 21.30
CA ALA A 137 9.89 3.84 22.41
C ALA A 137 10.24 3.00 23.64
N ASN A 138 9.69 1.78 23.76
CA ASN A 138 9.88 0.91 24.91
C ASN A 138 10.34 -0.49 24.47
N GLU A 139 11.53 -0.90 24.92
CA GLU A 139 12.12 -2.20 24.58
C GLU A 139 11.21 -3.39 24.87
N ARG A 140 10.38 -3.31 25.92
CA ARG A 140 9.42 -4.36 26.28
C ARG A 140 8.38 -4.62 25.19
N TYR A 141 8.15 -3.66 24.30
CA TYR A 141 7.14 -3.72 23.24
C TYR A 141 7.72 -3.84 21.85
N LEU A 142 9.04 -4.03 21.71
CA LEU A 142 9.67 -4.23 20.40
C LEU A 142 9.08 -5.42 19.63
N PHE A 143 8.59 -6.45 20.32
CA PHE A 143 7.89 -7.56 19.69
C PHE A 143 6.63 -7.14 18.90
N LEU A 144 6.04 -5.98 19.20
CA LEU A 144 4.90 -5.41 18.47
C LEU A 144 5.31 -4.62 17.22
N VAL A 145 6.59 -4.29 17.03
CA VAL A 145 7.06 -3.54 15.85
C VAL A 145 6.77 -4.31 14.57
N PHE A 146 7.03 -5.63 14.58
CA PHE A 146 6.67 -6.49 13.45
C PHE A 146 5.17 -6.42 13.16
N ASN A 147 4.32 -6.61 14.17
CA ASN A 147 2.86 -6.53 14.01
C ASN A 147 2.42 -5.16 13.46
N GLY A 148 2.96 -4.07 14.01
CA GLY A 148 2.67 -2.70 13.55
C GLY A 148 3.08 -2.47 12.10
N SER A 149 4.24 -2.99 11.68
CA SER A 149 4.66 -2.92 10.28
C SER A 149 3.76 -3.72 9.33
N VAL A 150 3.24 -4.87 9.78
CA VAL A 150 2.26 -5.67 9.02
C VAL A 150 0.93 -4.92 8.92
N HIS A 151 0.46 -4.28 10.00
CA HIS A 151 -0.71 -3.41 9.96
C HIS A 151 -0.51 -2.25 8.98
N HIS A 152 0.64 -1.58 9.03
CA HIS A 152 1.00 -0.50 8.10
C HIS A 152 0.94 -0.99 6.66
N TRP A 153 1.56 -2.14 6.37
CA TRP A 153 1.54 -2.74 5.04
C TRP A 153 0.13 -2.96 4.52
N HIS A 154 -0.76 -3.51 5.35
CA HIS A 154 -2.15 -3.75 4.97
C HIS A 154 -2.95 -2.47 4.75
N VAL A 155 -2.87 -1.51 5.66
CA VAL A 155 -3.67 -0.29 5.55
C VAL A 155 -3.16 0.63 4.45
N SER A 156 -1.87 0.59 4.12
CA SER A 156 -1.26 1.39 3.06
C SER A 156 -1.50 0.85 1.65
N ARG A 157 -2.00 -0.40 1.49
CA ARG A 157 -2.21 -1.05 0.18
C ARG A 157 -2.88 -0.15 -0.88
N PRO A 158 -3.92 0.65 -0.58
CA PRO A 158 -4.54 1.53 -1.58
C PRO A 158 -3.57 2.52 -2.24
N LEU A 159 -2.51 2.92 -1.53
CA LEU A 159 -1.51 3.90 -1.98
C LEU A 159 -0.19 3.26 -2.43
N GLN A 160 -0.05 1.93 -2.38
CA GLN A 160 1.14 1.22 -2.88
C GLN A 160 1.20 1.13 -4.42
N ARG A 161 0.21 1.70 -5.12
CA ARG A 161 0.12 1.74 -6.59
C ARG A 161 1.00 2.84 -7.16
N GLU A 162 1.42 2.66 -8.40
CA GLU A 162 2.22 3.64 -9.13
C GLU A 162 1.59 5.04 -9.10
N HIS A 163 2.43 6.05 -8.97
CA HIS A 163 2.09 7.47 -8.80
C HIS A 163 1.36 7.85 -7.50
N MET A 164 1.07 6.90 -6.61
CA MET A 164 0.47 7.17 -5.29
C MET A 164 1.46 6.94 -4.15
N ARG A 165 2.60 6.28 -4.40
CA ARG A 165 3.54 5.85 -3.36
C ARG A 165 4.25 7.02 -2.70
N ARG A 166 4.35 8.16 -3.39
CA ARG A 166 4.86 9.42 -2.81
C ARG A 166 4.15 9.81 -1.51
N HIS A 167 2.87 9.45 -1.34
CA HIS A 167 2.11 9.72 -0.12
C HIS A 167 2.55 8.85 1.07
N LEU A 168 3.21 7.72 0.80
CA LEU A 168 3.64 6.76 1.82
C LEU A 168 5.05 7.03 2.35
N LEU A 169 5.89 7.80 1.63
CA LEU A 169 7.30 7.98 1.96
C LEU A 169 7.55 8.30 3.46
N PRO A 170 6.88 9.30 4.08
CA PRO A 170 7.16 9.63 5.48
C PRO A 170 6.85 8.47 6.44
N SER A 171 5.82 7.67 6.14
CA SER A 171 5.45 6.52 6.97
C SER A 171 6.36 5.32 6.72
N MET A 172 6.77 5.07 5.48
CA MET A 172 7.67 3.97 5.12
C MET A 172 9.06 4.15 5.72
N GLU A 173 9.62 5.37 5.70
CA GLU A 173 10.90 5.67 6.36
C GLU A 173 10.84 5.36 7.86
N ARG A 174 9.75 5.78 8.53
CA ARG A 174 9.55 5.51 9.95
C ARG A 174 9.35 4.02 10.26
N VAL A 175 8.61 3.29 9.41
CA VAL A 175 8.45 1.83 9.54
C VAL A 175 9.80 1.13 9.41
N MET A 176 10.62 1.50 8.44
CA MET A 176 11.96 0.94 8.29
C MET A 176 12.85 1.25 9.49
N GLY A 177 12.83 2.49 9.99
CA GLY A 177 13.56 2.86 11.21
C GLY A 177 13.13 2.07 12.45
N ALA A 178 11.84 1.74 12.57
CA ALA A 178 11.34 0.87 13.64
C ALA A 178 11.81 -0.57 13.45
N LEU A 179 11.69 -1.12 12.23
CA LEU A 179 12.14 -2.48 11.90
C LEU A 179 13.64 -2.68 12.10
N ASP A 180 14.46 -1.64 11.92
CA ASP A 180 15.90 -1.71 12.15
C ASP A 180 16.26 -1.96 13.63
N LYS A 181 15.35 -1.65 14.57
CA LYS A 181 15.54 -1.90 16.01
C LYS A 181 15.19 -3.32 16.46
N VAL A 182 14.49 -4.10 15.63
CA VAL A 182 14.13 -5.48 15.96
C VAL A 182 15.02 -6.47 15.21
N PRO A 183 15.59 -7.48 15.88
CA PRO A 183 16.36 -8.52 15.21
C PRO A 183 15.46 -9.45 14.38
N GLY A 184 16.03 -10.08 13.35
CA GLY A 184 15.35 -11.07 12.52
C GLY A 184 14.39 -10.48 11.48
N GLN A 185 13.44 -11.30 11.01
CA GLN A 185 12.45 -10.97 9.98
C GLN A 185 13.06 -10.38 8.71
N VAL A 186 14.21 -10.92 8.28
CA VAL A 186 15.02 -10.35 7.21
C VAL A 186 14.22 -10.23 5.90
N GLU A 187 13.48 -11.27 5.52
CA GLU A 187 12.64 -11.24 4.33
C GLU A 187 11.63 -10.09 4.37
N TRP A 188 10.99 -9.87 5.52
CA TRP A 188 10.03 -8.79 5.71
C TRP A 188 10.69 -7.41 5.62
N LYS A 189 11.89 -7.24 6.19
CA LYS A 189 12.67 -6.01 6.06
C LYS A 189 13.04 -5.72 4.61
N VAL A 190 13.47 -6.73 3.85
CA VAL A 190 13.79 -6.60 2.43
C VAL A 190 12.55 -6.15 1.64
N ARG A 191 11.39 -6.76 1.87
CA ARG A 191 10.13 -6.35 1.23
C ARG A 191 9.75 -4.89 1.55
N ASN A 192 9.97 -4.43 2.78
CA ASN A 192 9.72 -3.04 3.15
C ASN A 192 10.76 -2.08 2.54
N LEU A 193 12.04 -2.48 2.42
CA LEU A 193 13.07 -1.70 1.71
C LEU A 193 12.73 -1.52 0.23
N MET A 194 12.26 -2.57 -0.44
CA MET A 194 11.79 -2.48 -1.83
C MET A 194 10.63 -1.49 -1.98
N SER A 195 9.65 -1.55 -1.07
CA SER A 195 8.53 -0.60 -1.04
C SER A 195 8.99 0.83 -0.75
N LEU A 196 9.95 1.02 0.15
CA LEU A 196 10.55 2.33 0.45
C LEU A 196 11.28 2.89 -0.78
N ALA A 197 12.05 2.08 -1.51
CA ALA A 197 12.73 2.51 -2.72
C ALA A 197 11.74 2.99 -3.80
N LEU A 198 10.63 2.27 -3.98
CA LEU A 198 9.54 2.71 -4.87
C LEU A 198 8.91 4.04 -4.41
N CYS A 199 8.75 4.25 -3.09
CA CYS A 199 8.28 5.53 -2.55
C CYS A 199 9.29 6.66 -2.81
N GLN A 200 10.59 6.41 -2.61
CA GLN A 200 11.66 7.39 -2.85
C GLN A 200 11.73 7.79 -4.33
N ALA A 201 11.62 6.84 -5.25
CA ALA A 201 11.61 7.10 -6.69
C ALA A 201 10.46 8.03 -7.10
N GLU A 202 9.24 7.81 -6.58
CA GLU A 202 8.07 8.62 -6.92
C GLU A 202 7.98 9.96 -6.14
N ALA A 203 8.66 10.08 -5.01
CA ALA A 203 8.63 11.26 -4.15
C ALA A 203 9.73 12.30 -4.48
N GLY A 204 10.47 12.12 -5.57
CA GLY A 204 11.54 13.04 -5.97
C GLY A 204 12.86 12.84 -5.21
N LYS A 205 13.10 11.63 -4.68
CA LYS A 205 14.40 11.21 -4.10
C LYS A 205 15.05 10.10 -4.94
N PRO A 206 15.27 10.28 -6.25
CA PRO A 206 15.76 9.23 -7.13
C PRO A 206 17.16 8.73 -6.76
N ASP A 207 17.99 9.55 -6.10
CA ASP A 207 19.35 9.16 -5.69
C ASP A 207 19.37 8.26 -4.44
N GLU A 208 18.29 8.25 -3.65
CA GLU A 208 18.17 7.39 -2.47
C GLU A 208 17.64 6.00 -2.83
N ALA A 209 16.75 5.90 -3.81
CA ALA A 209 16.10 4.63 -4.16
C ALA A 209 17.09 3.51 -4.55
N PRO A 210 18.12 3.73 -5.39
CA PRO A 210 19.13 2.72 -5.69
C PRO A 210 19.92 2.29 -4.46
N LYS A 211 20.23 3.20 -3.54
CA LYS A 211 20.95 2.89 -2.29
C LYS A 211 20.10 2.01 -1.38
N THR A 212 18.81 2.32 -1.27
CA THR A 212 17.85 1.51 -0.52
C THR A 212 17.71 0.11 -1.12
N LEU A 213 17.66 -0.02 -2.46
CA LEU A 213 17.64 -1.33 -3.13
C LEU A 213 18.94 -2.09 -2.98
N GLN A 214 20.10 -1.42 -3.02
CA GLN A 214 21.37 -2.08 -2.77
C GLN A 214 21.40 -2.67 -1.35
N ARG A 215 20.96 -1.89 -0.35
CA ARG A 215 20.79 -2.39 1.02
C ARG A 215 19.86 -3.60 1.09
N ALA A 216 18.76 -3.59 0.34
CA ALA A 216 17.83 -4.72 0.27
C ALA A 216 18.46 -5.96 -0.36
N TYR A 217 19.27 -5.77 -1.41
CA TYR A 217 19.98 -6.82 -2.12
C TYR A 217 21.01 -7.49 -1.22
N ASP A 218 21.88 -6.70 -0.58
CA ASP A 218 22.92 -7.22 0.31
C ASP A 218 22.29 -8.00 1.47
N MET A 219 21.22 -7.46 2.06
CA MET A 219 20.49 -8.12 3.14
C MET A 219 19.84 -9.45 2.69
N ALA A 220 19.24 -9.49 1.50
CA ALA A 220 18.65 -10.71 0.95
C ALA A 220 19.71 -11.76 0.59
N LYS A 221 20.86 -11.32 0.07
CA LYS A 221 22.00 -12.16 -0.29
C LYS A 221 22.62 -12.80 0.95
N ASP A 222 22.90 -12.00 1.98
CA ASP A 222 23.49 -12.46 3.24
C ASP A 222 22.59 -13.45 3.96
N ALA A 223 21.26 -13.25 3.89
CA ALA A 223 20.26 -14.18 4.43
C ALA A 223 19.88 -15.34 3.48
N GLN A 224 20.54 -15.45 2.32
CA GLN A 224 20.31 -16.52 1.32
C GLN A 224 18.85 -16.64 0.84
N LEU A 225 18.15 -15.50 0.73
CA LEU A 225 16.74 -15.43 0.34
C LEU A 225 16.57 -15.41 -1.19
N ALA A 226 16.84 -16.53 -1.87
CA ALA A 226 16.90 -16.59 -3.34
C ALA A 226 15.67 -16.00 -4.06
N GLY A 227 14.45 -16.29 -3.57
CA GLY A 227 13.23 -15.77 -4.18
C GLY A 227 13.12 -14.25 -4.10
N VAL A 228 13.33 -13.68 -2.91
CA VAL A 228 13.23 -12.21 -2.73
C VAL A 228 14.44 -11.50 -3.33
N LEU A 229 15.61 -12.13 -3.38
CA LEU A 229 16.80 -11.59 -4.04
C LEU A 229 16.54 -11.35 -5.54
N GLN A 230 15.85 -12.28 -6.21
CA GLN A 230 15.44 -12.11 -7.60
C GLN A 230 14.47 -10.93 -7.74
N ASP A 231 13.49 -10.81 -6.86
CA ASP A 231 12.54 -9.68 -6.88
C ASP A 231 13.25 -8.33 -6.72
N VAL A 232 14.24 -8.24 -5.82
CA VAL A 232 15.06 -7.02 -5.62
C VAL A 232 15.84 -6.67 -6.89
N TYR A 233 16.48 -7.66 -7.51
CA TYR A 233 17.24 -7.47 -8.74
C TYR A 233 16.36 -6.95 -9.89
N LEU A 234 15.20 -7.58 -10.11
CA LEU A 234 14.25 -7.14 -11.12
C LEU A 234 13.80 -5.69 -10.90
N LEU A 235 13.57 -5.32 -9.64
CA LEU A 235 13.20 -3.96 -9.27
C LEU A 235 14.34 -2.94 -9.50
N GLN A 236 15.60 -3.33 -9.26
CA GLN A 236 16.76 -2.48 -9.57
C GLN A 236 16.84 -2.16 -11.08
N VAL A 237 16.64 -3.17 -11.94
CA VAL A 237 16.64 -2.99 -13.39
C VAL A 237 15.51 -2.04 -13.80
N HIS A 238 14.29 -2.26 -13.31
CA HIS A 238 13.14 -1.42 -13.61
C HIS A 238 13.34 0.06 -13.20
N LEU A 239 13.92 0.32 -12.02
CA LEU A 239 14.22 1.68 -11.59
C LEU A 239 15.35 2.33 -12.41
N ALA A 240 16.34 1.55 -12.85
CA ALA A 240 17.41 2.06 -13.70
C ALA A 240 16.91 2.46 -15.10
N GLU A 241 15.95 1.72 -15.66
CA GLU A 241 15.34 2.01 -16.96
C GLU A 241 14.40 3.22 -16.90
N SER A 242 13.56 3.30 -15.87
CA SER A 242 12.66 4.45 -15.67
C SER A 242 13.41 5.75 -15.37
N GLY A 243 14.55 5.69 -14.67
CA GLY A 243 15.43 6.85 -14.46
C GLY A 243 16.07 7.40 -15.74
N LYS A 244 16.32 6.56 -16.75
CA LYS A 244 16.90 6.97 -18.04
C LYS A 244 15.89 7.67 -18.95
N ALA A 245 14.61 7.31 -18.87
CA ALA A 245 13.55 7.95 -19.65
C ALA A 245 13.19 9.37 -19.17
N GLY A 246 13.58 9.76 -17.95
CA GLY A 246 13.26 11.06 -17.34
C GLY A 246 14.38 12.11 -17.36
N GLY A 247 15.55 11.80 -17.90
CA GLY A 247 16.77 12.64 -17.82
C GLY A 247 16.79 13.91 -18.69
N GLY A 248 15.71 14.23 -19.41
CA GLY A 248 15.60 15.37 -20.34
C GLY A 248 14.90 16.59 -19.77
N GLY A 249 15.03 16.88 -18.47
CA GLY A 249 14.38 18.04 -17.82
C GLY A 249 15.31 19.25 -17.70
N GLY A 250 15.74 19.82 -18.83
CA GLY A 250 16.54 21.04 -18.86
C GLY A 250 15.83 22.24 -18.22
N LYS A 251 16.57 22.99 -17.40
CA LYS A 251 16.23 24.34 -16.90
C LYS A 251 15.55 25.18 -17.99
N ALA A 252 14.25 25.43 -17.86
CA ALA A 252 13.57 26.49 -18.60
C ALA A 252 13.25 27.64 -17.64
N ALA A 253 14.08 28.69 -17.71
CA ALA A 253 13.75 29.98 -17.13
C ALA A 253 12.47 30.51 -17.79
N ALA A 254 11.52 30.91 -16.97
CA ALA A 254 10.27 31.52 -17.42
C ALA A 254 10.54 32.86 -18.11
N LYS A 255 10.08 32.99 -19.36
CA LYS A 255 9.70 34.28 -19.97
C LYS A 255 8.32 34.13 -20.62
N PRO A 256 7.50 35.19 -20.61
CA PRO A 256 6.06 35.09 -20.75
C PRO A 256 5.60 34.94 -22.20
N ALA A 257 4.44 34.33 -22.33
CA ALA A 257 3.74 34.02 -23.57
C ALA A 257 3.35 35.27 -24.37
N VAL A 258 3.54 35.19 -25.69
CA VAL A 258 2.87 36.05 -26.67
C VAL A 258 2.21 35.16 -27.73
N ALA A 259 0.89 35.31 -27.79
CA ALA A 259 -0.07 35.13 -28.88
C ALA A 259 0.21 34.09 -29.99
N ALA A 260 -0.70 33.11 -30.05
CA ALA A 260 -0.93 32.25 -31.19
C ALA A 260 -1.40 33.00 -32.45
N LYS A 261 -0.99 32.51 -33.62
CA LYS A 261 -1.76 32.57 -34.86
C LYS A 261 -1.65 31.23 -35.62
N PRO A 262 -2.72 30.81 -36.32
CA PRO A 262 -2.79 29.50 -37.00
C PRO A 262 -2.30 29.58 -38.46
N ASP A 263 -2.32 28.40 -39.10
CA ASP A 263 -2.16 28.09 -40.53
C ASP A 263 -0.76 27.65 -40.99
N LYS A 264 -0.60 26.38 -41.38
CA LYS A 264 -0.97 25.85 -42.71
C LYS A 264 -0.51 24.40 -42.89
N ALA A 265 -1.35 23.63 -43.58
CA ALA A 265 -1.00 22.33 -44.15
C ALA A 265 0.17 22.46 -45.13
N GLY A 266 1.13 21.55 -45.01
CA GLY A 266 2.27 21.41 -45.92
C GLY A 266 2.74 19.95 -45.92
N THR A 267 2.43 19.26 -47.02
CA THR A 267 2.95 17.95 -47.41
C THR A 267 4.45 18.03 -47.75
N GLY A 268 5.26 17.07 -47.28
CA GLY A 268 6.67 16.96 -47.67
C GLY A 268 7.45 15.85 -46.94
N THR A 269 7.42 14.64 -47.52
CA THR A 269 8.50 13.65 -47.68
C THR A 269 9.62 13.46 -46.63
N ALA A 270 9.56 12.30 -45.98
CA ALA A 270 10.60 11.31 -45.67
C ALA A 270 12.05 11.74 -45.37
N ALA A 271 12.44 11.60 -44.09
CA ALA A 271 13.73 11.06 -43.64
C ALA A 271 13.66 10.64 -42.16
N GLY A 272 13.83 9.34 -41.87
CA GLY A 272 14.11 8.79 -40.53
C GLY A 272 13.08 9.08 -39.43
N GLY A 273 11.86 8.55 -39.55
CA GLY A 273 10.81 8.74 -38.53
C GLY A 273 11.17 8.03 -37.21
N GLU A 274 11.24 8.77 -36.11
CA GLU A 274 11.08 8.21 -34.77
C GLU A 274 9.81 7.37 -34.74
N LEU A 275 9.93 6.13 -34.28
CA LEU A 275 8.78 5.23 -34.09
C LEU A 275 7.76 5.93 -33.18
N ASP A 276 6.51 6.03 -33.63
CA ASP A 276 5.43 6.76 -32.95
C ASP A 276 4.89 5.98 -31.73
N GLU A 277 5.73 5.87 -30.69
CA GLU A 277 5.44 5.13 -29.46
C GLU A 277 4.15 5.63 -28.80
N GLU A 278 4.01 6.95 -28.70
CA GLU A 278 2.88 7.57 -28.01
C GLU A 278 1.57 7.38 -28.78
N GLY A 279 1.59 7.50 -30.11
CA GLY A 279 0.44 7.21 -30.96
C GLY A 279 0.01 5.75 -30.86
N SER A 280 0.96 4.80 -30.87
CA SER A 280 0.67 3.37 -30.72
C SER A 280 0.06 3.04 -29.36
N LEU A 281 0.63 3.57 -28.27
CA LEU A 281 0.10 3.34 -26.91
C LEU A 281 -1.30 3.92 -26.72
N ARG A 282 -1.61 5.08 -27.33
CA ARG A 282 -2.95 5.66 -27.30
C ARG A 282 -3.97 4.80 -28.02
N ILE A 283 -3.62 4.22 -29.18
CA ILE A 283 -4.50 3.32 -29.92
C ILE A 283 -4.75 2.04 -29.11
N ILE A 284 -3.71 1.42 -28.56
CA ILE A 284 -3.83 0.21 -27.72
C ILE A 284 -4.72 0.47 -26.50
N GLN A 285 -4.54 1.62 -25.84
CA GLN A 285 -5.38 2.01 -24.71
C GLN A 285 -6.84 2.27 -25.12
N ALA A 286 -7.08 2.84 -26.30
CA ALA A 286 -8.41 3.04 -26.85
C ALA A 286 -9.12 1.69 -27.12
N VAL A 287 -8.43 0.74 -27.75
CA VAL A 287 -8.94 -0.63 -28.01
C VAL A 287 -9.34 -1.31 -26.69
N LEU A 288 -8.47 -1.26 -25.68
CA LEU A 288 -8.73 -1.87 -24.37
C LEU A 288 -9.93 -1.23 -23.65
N SER A 289 -10.09 0.08 -23.77
CA SER A 289 -11.19 0.82 -23.12
C SER A 289 -12.52 0.68 -23.85
N GLY A 290 -12.49 0.63 -25.19
CA GLY A 290 -13.67 0.60 -26.05
C GLY A 290 -14.26 -0.80 -26.23
N LYS A 291 -13.48 -1.86 -25.98
CA LYS A 291 -13.87 -3.27 -26.22
C LYS A 291 -14.56 -3.46 -27.59
N PRO A 292 -13.91 -3.07 -28.70
CA PRO A 292 -14.47 -3.26 -30.02
C PRO A 292 -14.63 -4.76 -30.34
N GLU A 293 -15.42 -5.08 -31.37
CA GLU A 293 -15.52 -6.46 -31.86
C GLU A 293 -14.13 -7.03 -32.23
N PRO A 294 -13.90 -8.35 -32.08
CA PRO A 294 -12.59 -8.96 -32.25
C PRO A 294 -11.90 -8.65 -33.58
N ALA A 295 -12.64 -8.60 -34.69
CA ALA A 295 -12.08 -8.26 -36.00
C ALA A 295 -11.59 -6.80 -36.08
N ALA A 296 -12.31 -5.87 -35.45
CA ALA A 296 -11.90 -4.46 -35.39
C ALA A 296 -10.74 -4.25 -34.40
N ALA A 297 -10.73 -4.99 -33.29
CA ALA A 297 -9.62 -5.00 -32.34
C ALA A 297 -8.32 -5.48 -33.01
N GLU A 298 -8.38 -6.55 -33.80
CA GLU A 298 -7.22 -7.11 -34.49
C GLU A 298 -6.60 -6.09 -35.46
N VAL A 299 -7.41 -5.46 -36.31
CA VAL A 299 -6.92 -4.45 -37.27
C VAL A 299 -6.29 -3.26 -36.55
N GLN A 300 -6.94 -2.74 -35.50
CA GLN A 300 -6.44 -1.59 -34.75
C GLN A 300 -5.14 -1.89 -33.99
N LEU A 301 -4.99 -3.11 -33.47
CA LEU A 301 -3.75 -3.53 -32.81
C LEU A 301 -2.62 -3.74 -33.83
N ARG A 302 -2.90 -4.31 -35.01
CA ARG A 302 -1.91 -4.44 -36.09
C ARG A 302 -1.42 -3.08 -36.59
N ASP A 303 -2.34 -2.13 -36.78
CA ASP A 303 -1.99 -0.76 -37.17
C ASP A 303 -1.16 -0.05 -36.08
N ALA A 304 -1.45 -0.31 -34.80
CA ALA A 304 -0.65 0.22 -33.69
C ALA A 304 0.75 -0.38 -33.64
N VAL A 305 0.90 -1.69 -33.88
CA VAL A 305 2.21 -2.37 -33.90
C VAL A 305 3.02 -1.97 -35.13
N ALA A 306 2.42 -1.84 -36.31
CA ALA A 306 3.12 -1.44 -37.54
C ALA A 306 3.79 -0.06 -37.47
N LYS A 307 3.33 0.82 -36.56
CA LYS A 307 3.94 2.14 -36.31
C LYS A 307 5.23 2.09 -35.49
N VAL A 308 5.45 0.99 -34.78
CA VAL A 308 6.53 0.83 -33.81
C VAL A 308 7.38 -0.42 -34.04
N ASP A 309 6.95 -1.29 -34.94
CA ASP A 309 7.69 -2.43 -35.42
C ASP A 309 7.69 -2.43 -36.96
N PRO A 310 8.85 -2.12 -37.59
CA PRO A 310 8.98 -2.13 -39.04
C PRO A 310 8.98 -3.54 -39.64
N PHE A 311 9.15 -4.60 -38.82
CA PHE A 311 9.19 -6.01 -39.27
C PHE A 311 8.38 -6.92 -38.34
N PRO A 312 7.05 -6.78 -38.27
CA PRO A 312 6.18 -7.52 -37.33
C PRO A 312 6.10 -9.04 -37.59
N ASP A 313 6.65 -9.50 -38.72
CA ASP A 313 6.73 -10.92 -39.09
C ASP A 313 8.18 -11.45 -39.09
N GLY A 314 9.13 -10.64 -38.60
CA GLY A 314 10.56 -10.88 -38.76
C GLY A 314 11.36 -10.72 -37.45
N SER A 315 12.63 -10.34 -37.57
CA SER A 315 13.50 -10.13 -36.41
C SER A 315 13.08 -8.87 -35.65
N ALA A 316 12.95 -8.96 -34.32
CA ALA A 316 12.65 -7.83 -33.41
C ALA A 316 13.71 -6.70 -33.39
N LYS A 317 14.67 -6.72 -34.31
CA LYS A 317 15.77 -5.77 -34.40
C LYS A 317 15.25 -4.43 -34.95
N GLY A 318 15.05 -3.48 -34.05
CA GLY A 318 14.56 -2.13 -34.37
C GLY A 318 13.09 -1.88 -34.00
N ALA A 319 12.41 -2.85 -33.38
CA ALA A 319 11.07 -2.67 -32.84
C ALA A 319 11.09 -1.98 -31.47
N ASN A 320 10.12 -1.11 -31.19
CA ASN A 320 9.88 -0.61 -29.85
C ASN A 320 9.05 -1.65 -29.07
N LEU A 321 9.73 -2.43 -28.24
CA LEU A 321 9.15 -3.58 -27.55
C LEU A 321 8.04 -3.21 -26.55
N LYS A 322 8.00 -1.96 -26.08
CA LYS A 322 7.04 -1.54 -25.06
C LYS A 322 5.60 -1.45 -25.59
N PRO A 323 5.29 -0.75 -26.69
CA PRO A 323 3.97 -0.85 -27.30
C PRO A 323 3.67 -2.23 -27.89
N VAL A 324 4.67 -2.95 -28.42
CA VAL A 324 4.50 -4.31 -28.95
C VAL A 324 4.02 -5.28 -27.86
N GLY A 325 4.71 -5.34 -26.72
CA GLY A 325 4.28 -6.18 -25.59
C GLY A 325 2.93 -5.75 -25.00
N ARG A 326 2.59 -4.45 -25.07
CA ARG A 326 1.28 -3.96 -24.63
C ARG A 326 0.15 -4.32 -25.61
N ALA A 327 0.45 -4.36 -26.91
CA ALA A 327 -0.46 -4.85 -27.94
C ALA A 327 -0.68 -6.37 -27.82
N ALA A 328 0.38 -7.15 -27.54
CA ALA A 328 0.30 -8.59 -27.29
C ALA A 328 -0.59 -8.90 -26.07
N TRP A 329 -0.40 -8.16 -24.97
CA TRP A 329 -1.28 -8.27 -23.81
C TRP A 329 -2.74 -7.89 -24.12
N ALA A 330 -2.96 -6.82 -24.89
CA ALA A 330 -4.30 -6.42 -25.29
C ALA A 330 -4.99 -7.46 -26.19
N ALA A 331 -4.24 -8.08 -27.10
CA ALA A 331 -4.71 -9.18 -27.94
C ALA A 331 -5.13 -10.39 -27.09
N ALA A 332 -4.33 -10.77 -26.09
CA ALA A 332 -4.66 -11.87 -25.17
C ALA A 332 -5.95 -11.59 -24.38
N VAL A 333 -6.13 -10.36 -23.88
CA VAL A 333 -7.33 -9.95 -23.14
C VAL A 333 -8.59 -9.94 -24.02
N LEU A 334 -8.44 -9.69 -25.32
CA LEU A 334 -9.54 -9.62 -26.30
C LEU A 334 -9.82 -10.94 -27.01
N GLY A 335 -9.15 -12.04 -26.60
CA GLY A 335 -9.38 -13.37 -27.17
C GLY A 335 -8.73 -13.58 -28.54
N LEU A 336 -7.61 -12.89 -28.82
CA LEU A 336 -6.82 -13.03 -30.05
C LEU A 336 -5.46 -13.72 -29.73
N PRO A 337 -5.45 -15.02 -29.39
CA PRO A 337 -4.25 -15.71 -28.90
C PRO A 337 -3.15 -15.82 -29.97
N GLU A 338 -3.50 -16.04 -31.23
CA GLU A 338 -2.53 -16.13 -32.33
C GLU A 338 -1.75 -14.82 -32.54
N LEU A 339 -2.41 -13.69 -32.31
CA LEU A 339 -1.78 -12.37 -32.40
C LEU A 339 -0.91 -12.07 -31.18
N ALA A 340 -1.32 -12.55 -30.00
CA ALA A 340 -0.59 -12.41 -28.75
C ALA A 340 0.67 -13.29 -28.68
N GLU A 341 0.65 -14.48 -29.28
CA GLU A 341 1.83 -15.35 -29.34
C GLU A 341 2.87 -14.86 -30.35
N LYS A 342 2.43 -14.10 -31.34
CA LYS A 342 3.27 -13.57 -32.41
C LYS A 342 4.10 -12.34 -31.99
N TRP A 343 3.67 -11.60 -30.96
CA TRP A 343 4.23 -10.31 -30.54
C TRP A 343 4.74 -10.36 -29.09
#